data_AF-A0A1H0WNA9-F1
#
_entry.id   AF-A0A1H0WNA9-F1
#
_cell.length_a   1.000
_cell.length_b   1.000
_cell.length_c   1.000
_cell.angle_alpha   90.00
_cell.angle_beta   90.00
_cell.angle_gamma   90.00
#
_symmetry.space_group_name_H-M   'P 1'
#
loop_
_entity.id
_entity.type
_entity.pdbx_description
1 polymer ?
#
loop_
_entity_poly.entity_id
_entity_poly.type
_entity_poly.pdbx_seq_one_letter_code
_entity_poly.pdbx_strand_id
1 'polypeptide(L)'
;MDDIADWVDDRMHWHAYVEADDPRGGRSDRTERLARRPDRVLHTPDDAAEWVAEMTRKHALRRRIRLLGERAWAELADEDQISRDLERDLEVLCHGHSLHTDVPRESDWLRLHVEAVDDGECGLTCR
;
A
#
# COMPACT_ATOMS: atom_id res chain seq x y z
N MET A 1 -17.65 13.28 20.15
CA MET A 1 -16.68 12.90 19.10
C MET A 1 -16.77 11.40 19.09
N ASP A 2 -17.76 10.94 18.34
CA ASP A 2 -18.33 9.61 18.41
C ASP A 2 -17.37 8.58 17.82
N ASP A 3 -17.33 7.46 18.53
CA ASP A 3 -16.63 6.20 18.31
C ASP A 3 -16.36 5.84 16.83
N ILE A 4 -15.11 6.06 16.39
CA ILE A 4 -14.48 5.28 15.31
C ILE A 4 -13.91 4.01 15.96
N ALA A 5 -14.78 3.24 16.64
CA ALA A 5 -14.40 2.05 17.39
C ALA A 5 -15.20 0.83 16.92
N ASP A 6 -15.47 0.77 15.61
CA ASP A 6 -16.15 -0.35 14.97
C ASP A 6 -15.20 -1.12 14.04
N TRP A 7 -13.89 -1.06 14.30
CA TRP A 7 -12.88 -1.46 13.35
C TRP A 7 -12.04 -2.66 13.76
N VAL A 8 -12.02 -3.60 12.81
CA VAL A 8 -11.16 -4.77 12.68
C VAL A 8 -11.37 -5.83 13.77
N ASP A 9 -11.74 -7.05 13.34
CA ASP A 9 -11.64 -8.24 14.18
C ASP A 9 -10.19 -8.29 14.71
N ASP A 10 -9.99 -8.29 16.04
CA ASP A 10 -8.68 -8.28 16.75
C ASP A 10 -7.67 -9.37 16.26
N ARG A 11 -8.11 -10.22 15.33
CA ARG A 11 -7.41 -11.33 14.69
C ARG A 11 -6.88 -11.01 13.30
N MET A 12 -7.07 -9.79 12.80
CA MET A 12 -6.68 -9.43 11.44
C MET A 12 -5.45 -8.53 11.44
N HIS A 13 -4.55 -8.81 10.50
CA HIS A 13 -3.33 -8.06 10.25
C HIS A 13 -3.07 -8.04 8.74
N TRP A 14 -2.02 -7.35 8.32
CA TRP A 14 -1.67 -7.23 6.90
C TRP A 14 -0.28 -7.75 6.60
N HIS A 15 -0.19 -8.45 5.47
CA HIS A 15 1.06 -8.88 4.88
C HIS A 15 1.40 -7.94 3.72
N ALA A 16 2.50 -7.21 3.87
CA ALA A 16 3.02 -6.32 2.85
C ALA A 16 4.01 -7.03 1.92
N TYR A 17 3.89 -6.74 0.64
CA TYR A 17 4.70 -7.29 -0.43
C TYR A 17 5.12 -6.20 -1.41
N VAL A 18 6.36 -6.31 -1.88
CA VAL A 18 6.96 -5.46 -2.90
C VAL A 18 7.29 -6.31 -4.11
N GLU A 19 6.76 -5.93 -5.27
CA GLU A 19 7.05 -6.59 -6.53
C GLU A 19 7.61 -5.60 -7.54
N ALA A 20 8.73 -5.95 -8.16
CA ALA A 20 9.20 -5.23 -9.33
C ALA A 20 8.27 -5.51 -10.51
N ASP A 21 8.11 -4.53 -11.39
CA ASP A 21 7.45 -4.74 -12.67
C ASP A 21 8.28 -5.72 -13.51
N ASP A 22 7.87 -7.00 -13.53
CA ASP A 22 8.46 -8.00 -14.40
C ASP A 22 7.71 -8.01 -15.74
N PRO A 23 8.33 -7.59 -16.86
CA PRO A 23 7.69 -7.61 -18.17
C PRO A 23 7.45 -9.03 -18.72
N ARG A 24 8.03 -10.06 -18.09
CA ARG A 24 7.86 -11.49 -18.46
C ARG A 24 6.99 -12.26 -17.47
N GLY A 25 6.83 -11.74 -16.26
CA GLY A 25 6.03 -12.31 -15.18
C GLY A 25 4.70 -11.59 -15.06
N GLY A 26 3.59 -12.32 -15.02
CA GLY A 26 2.30 -11.73 -14.66
C GLY A 26 2.34 -11.10 -13.26
N ARG A 27 1.37 -10.24 -12.95
CA ARG A 27 1.14 -9.83 -11.56
C ARG A 27 0.81 -11.09 -10.77
N SER A 28 1.47 -11.29 -9.62
CA SER A 28 1.12 -12.40 -8.76
C SER A 28 -0.35 -12.30 -8.34
N ASP A 29 -0.98 -13.41 -8.04
CA ASP A 29 -2.28 -13.40 -7.35
C ASP A 29 -2.11 -13.41 -5.82
N ARG A 30 -3.22 -13.27 -5.10
CA ARG A 30 -3.22 -13.26 -3.63
C ARG A 30 -2.67 -14.57 -3.05
N THR A 31 -3.00 -15.71 -3.64
CA THR A 31 -2.56 -17.03 -3.19
C THR A 31 -1.05 -17.16 -3.33
N GLU A 32 -0.50 -16.74 -4.47
CA GLU A 32 0.94 -16.73 -4.72
C GLU A 32 1.68 -15.81 -3.74
N ARG A 33 1.11 -14.64 -3.41
CA ARG A 33 1.69 -13.75 -2.40
C ARG A 33 1.66 -14.36 -1.00
N LEU A 34 0.52 -14.90 -0.57
CA LEU A 34 0.38 -15.50 0.77
C LEU A 34 1.20 -16.78 0.94
N ALA A 35 1.51 -17.48 -0.15
CA ALA A 35 2.39 -18.66 -0.14
C ALA A 35 3.87 -18.34 0.11
N ARG A 36 4.29 -17.07 -0.04
CA ARG A 36 5.66 -16.62 0.26
C ARG A 36 5.71 -15.77 1.52
N ARG A 37 6.92 -15.64 2.07
CA ARG A 37 7.17 -14.74 3.20
C ARG A 37 6.89 -13.29 2.79
N PRO A 38 6.12 -12.52 3.57
CA PRO A 38 5.91 -11.10 3.33
C PRO A 38 7.18 -10.30 3.61
N ASP A 39 7.30 -9.16 2.94
CA ASP A 39 8.37 -8.19 3.17
C ASP A 39 8.19 -7.53 4.54
N ARG A 40 6.94 -7.34 4.98
CA ARG A 40 6.60 -6.83 6.32
C ARG A 40 5.24 -7.37 6.79
N VAL A 41 5.13 -7.63 8.08
CA VAL A 41 3.85 -7.90 8.76
C VAL A 41 3.45 -6.64 9.50
N LEU A 42 2.20 -6.21 9.33
CA LEU A 42 1.66 -4.93 9.79
C LEU A 42 0.42 -5.24 10.62
N HIS A 43 0.41 -4.84 11.88
CA HIS A 43 -0.62 -5.26 12.83
C HIS A 43 -1.75 -4.26 12.96
N THR A 44 -1.50 -3.01 12.57
CA THR A 44 -2.51 -1.98 12.55
C THR A 44 -2.71 -1.47 11.13
N PRO A 45 -3.91 -0.97 10.83
CA PRO A 45 -4.16 -0.28 9.59
C PRO A 45 -3.31 0.98 9.40
N ASP A 46 -3.05 1.73 10.48
CA ASP A 46 -2.16 2.88 10.47
C ASP A 46 -0.75 2.48 10.04
N ASP A 47 -0.18 1.42 10.62
CA ASP A 47 1.13 0.88 10.21
C ASP A 47 1.13 0.52 8.72
N ALA A 48 0.02 -0.04 8.24
CA ALA A 48 -0.11 -0.48 6.86
C ALA A 48 -0.20 0.70 5.87
N ALA A 49 -1.01 1.72 6.19
CA ALA A 49 -1.10 2.94 5.39
C ALA A 49 0.23 3.70 5.39
N GLU A 50 0.87 3.82 6.55
CA GLU A 50 2.18 4.46 6.69
C GLU A 50 3.25 3.74 5.90
N TRP A 51 3.23 2.40 5.87
CA TRP A 51 4.18 1.62 5.08
C TRP A 51 4.04 1.90 3.57
N VAL A 52 2.82 2.00 3.05
CA VAL A 52 2.58 2.35 1.64
C VAL A 52 3.07 3.76 1.33
N ALA A 53 2.80 4.71 2.22
CA ALA A 53 3.29 6.09 2.08
C ALA A 53 4.82 6.17 2.15
N GLU A 54 5.47 5.40 3.04
CA GLU A 54 6.93 5.29 3.15
C GLU A 54 7.53 4.76 1.84
N MET A 55 6.99 3.66 1.32
CA MET A 55 7.46 3.05 0.08
C MET A 55 7.26 3.99 -1.11
N THR A 56 6.14 4.71 -1.16
CA THR A 56 5.87 5.73 -2.17
C THR A 56 6.88 6.88 -2.08
N ARG A 57 7.11 7.45 -0.89
CA ARG A 57 8.13 8.50 -0.70
C ARG A 57 9.52 8.07 -1.16
N LYS A 58 9.87 6.81 -0.87
CA LYS A 58 11.20 6.26 -1.14
C LYS A 58 11.45 5.97 -2.63
N HIS A 59 10.41 5.56 -3.36
CA HIS A 59 10.58 5.00 -4.70
C HIS A 59 9.90 5.79 -5.82
N ALA A 60 8.92 6.64 -5.51
CA ALA A 60 8.18 7.36 -6.52
C ALA A 60 9.06 8.31 -7.34
N LEU A 61 8.77 8.37 -8.63
CA LEU A 61 9.35 9.35 -9.52
C LEU A 61 8.85 10.75 -9.17
N ARG A 62 9.73 11.56 -8.57
CA ARG A 62 9.47 12.99 -8.35
C ARG A 62 9.75 13.78 -9.62
N ARG A 63 8.68 14.12 -10.34
CA ARG A 63 8.77 14.90 -11.58
C ARG A 63 7.78 16.04 -11.58
N ARG A 64 8.25 17.22 -11.95
CA ARG A 64 7.39 18.37 -12.20
C ARG A 64 6.67 18.21 -13.53
N ILE A 65 5.34 18.24 -13.47
CA ILE A 65 4.45 18.20 -14.62
C ILE A 65 3.69 19.51 -14.73
N ARG A 66 3.33 19.88 -15.96
CA ARG A 66 2.50 21.05 -16.20
C ARG A 66 1.05 20.64 -16.18
N LEU A 67 0.25 21.32 -15.37
CA LEU A 67 -1.19 21.05 -15.29
C LEU A 67 -1.86 21.55 -16.57
N LEU A 68 -2.68 20.70 -17.19
CA LEU A 68 -3.44 21.07 -18.39
C LEU A 68 -4.49 22.12 -18.01
N GLY A 69 -4.52 23.24 -18.73
CA GLY A 69 -5.50 24.32 -18.50
C GLY A 69 -5.03 25.40 -17.52
N GLU A 70 -3.96 25.19 -16.77
CA GLU A 70 -3.40 26.17 -15.84
C GLU A 70 -1.97 26.58 -16.22
N ARG A 71 -1.56 27.81 -15.87
CA ARG A 71 -0.14 28.20 -15.90
C ARG A 71 0.60 27.71 -14.64
N ALA A 72 0.21 26.55 -14.13
CA ALA A 72 0.72 25.97 -12.89
C ALA A 72 1.53 24.68 -13.16
N TRP A 73 2.44 24.39 -12.24
CA TRP A 73 3.24 23.17 -12.21
C TRP A 73 2.92 22.41 -10.93
N ALA A 74 2.74 21.10 -11.05
CA ALA A 74 2.63 20.18 -9.91
C ALA A 74 3.84 19.25 -9.89
N GLU A 75 4.19 18.73 -8.72
CA GLU A 75 5.19 17.67 -8.58
C GLU A 75 4.48 16.35 -8.33
N LEU A 76 4.83 15.32 -9.11
CA LEU A 76 4.29 13.99 -8.87
C LEU A 76 4.86 13.41 -7.57
N ALA A 77 3.98 12.77 -6.78
CA ALA A 77 4.32 12.23 -5.48
C ALA A 77 4.95 13.27 -4.53
N ASP A 78 4.39 14.48 -4.55
CA ASP A 78 4.65 15.47 -3.51
C ASP A 78 4.00 15.08 -2.17
N GLU A 79 4.43 15.74 -1.09
CA GLU A 79 3.97 15.39 0.26
C GLU A 79 2.46 15.63 0.45
N ASP A 80 1.86 16.58 -0.26
CA ASP A 80 0.42 16.86 -0.20
C ASP A 80 -0.39 15.75 -0.90
N GLN A 81 0.11 15.24 -2.02
CA GLN A 81 -0.44 14.06 -2.67
C GLN A 81 -0.32 12.83 -1.76
N ILE A 82 0.89 12.56 -1.23
CA ILE A 82 1.13 11.40 -0.37
C ILE A 82 0.26 11.44 0.90
N SER A 83 0.06 12.61 1.49
CA SER A 83 -0.79 12.76 2.68
C SER A 83 -2.26 12.43 2.37
N ARG A 84 -2.78 12.90 1.23
CA ARG A 84 -4.15 12.55 0.80
C ARG A 84 -4.29 11.07 0.43
N ASP A 85 -3.28 10.51 -0.21
CA ASP A 85 -3.25 9.08 -0.52
C ASP A 85 -3.22 8.24 0.77
N LEU A 86 -2.46 8.65 1.78
CA LEU A 86 -2.43 8.00 3.10
C LEU A 86 -3.81 7.98 3.77
N GLU A 87 -4.53 9.11 3.79
CA GLU A 87 -5.87 9.18 4.38
C GLU A 87 -6.86 8.24 3.67
N ARG A 88 -6.82 8.19 2.34
CA ARG A 88 -7.65 7.28 1.54
C ARG A 88 -7.29 5.82 1.79
N ASP A 89 -6.00 5.52 1.82
CA ASP A 89 -5.51 4.15 2.00
C ASP A 89 -5.85 3.65 3.41
N LEU A 90 -5.78 4.52 4.43
CA LEU A 90 -6.25 4.24 5.78
C LEU A 90 -7.74 3.90 5.81
N GLU A 91 -8.58 4.67 5.11
CA GLU A 91 -10.02 4.39 5.01
C GLU A 91 -10.29 2.98 4.47
N VAL A 92 -9.58 2.55 3.43
CA VAL A 92 -9.71 1.20 2.87
C VAL A 92 -9.25 0.15 3.88
N LEU A 93 -8.08 0.37 4.48
CA LEU A 93 -7.41 -0.65 5.28
C LEU A 93 -8.24 -1.03 6.47
N CYS A 94 -8.85 -0.09 7.18
CA CYS A 94 -9.56 -0.49 8.38
C CYS A 94 -11.01 -0.91 8.25
N HIS A 95 -11.56 -0.84 7.02
CA HIS A 95 -12.67 -1.71 6.63
C HIS A 95 -12.23 -3.19 6.50
N GLY A 96 -10.95 -3.46 6.71
CA GLY A 96 -10.35 -4.77 6.69
C GLY A 96 -10.02 -5.30 5.30
N HIS A 97 -9.77 -4.38 4.37
CA HIS A 97 -9.54 -4.73 2.97
C HIS A 97 -8.05 -4.77 2.64
N SER A 98 -7.71 -5.57 1.62
CA SER A 98 -6.41 -5.52 0.99
C SER A 98 -6.28 -4.23 0.16
N LEU A 99 -5.05 -3.72 0.04
CA LEU A 99 -4.73 -2.54 -0.76
C LEU A 99 -3.61 -2.86 -1.75
N HIS A 100 -3.81 -2.47 -3.01
CA HIS A 100 -2.83 -2.67 -4.10
C HIS A 100 -2.56 -1.34 -4.79
N THR A 101 -1.30 -0.89 -4.76
CA THR A 101 -0.88 0.40 -5.31
C THR A 101 0.34 0.21 -6.21
N ASP A 102 0.34 0.88 -7.35
CA ASP A 102 1.49 0.92 -8.26
C ASP A 102 2.20 2.27 -8.13
N VAL A 103 3.49 2.21 -7.82
CA VAL A 103 4.36 3.38 -7.67
C VAL A 103 5.23 3.53 -8.92
N PRO A 104 5.03 4.56 -9.74
CA PRO A 104 5.85 4.79 -10.93
C PRO A 104 7.28 5.17 -10.53
N ARG A 105 8.26 4.57 -11.20
CA ARG A 105 9.69 4.91 -11.10
C ARG A 105 10.20 5.40 -12.45
N GLU A 106 11.48 5.77 -12.52
CA GLU A 106 12.06 6.33 -13.76
C GLU A 106 11.99 5.38 -14.96
N SER A 107 12.16 4.08 -14.74
CA SER A 107 12.30 3.08 -15.82
C SER A 107 11.26 1.97 -15.78
N ASP A 108 10.47 1.87 -14.71
CA ASP A 108 9.53 0.79 -14.46
C ASP A 108 8.50 1.20 -13.38
N TRP A 109 7.75 0.22 -12.88
CA TRP A 109 6.81 0.37 -11.79
C TRP A 109 7.23 -0.49 -10.59
N LEU A 110 6.92 -0.03 -9.39
CA LEU A 110 6.99 -0.81 -8.17
C LEU A 110 5.57 -1.11 -7.72
N ARG A 111 5.21 -2.38 -7.62
CA ARG A 111 3.88 -2.80 -7.18
C ARG A 111 3.93 -3.09 -5.68
N LEU A 112 3.08 -2.42 -4.94
CA LEU A 112 2.91 -2.59 -3.50
C LEU A 112 1.59 -3.32 -3.26
N HIS A 113 1.66 -4.40 -2.49
CA HIS A 113 0.47 -5.14 -2.08
C HIS A 113 0.45 -5.24 -0.57
N VAL A 114 -0.68 -4.90 0.02
CA VAL A 114 -0.96 -5.06 1.45
C VAL A 114 -2.16 -5.98 1.53
N GLU A 115 -1.93 -7.25 1.80
CA GLU A 115 -3.00 -8.25 1.89
C GLU A 115 -3.55 -8.29 3.30
N ALA A 116 -4.87 -8.16 3.46
CA ALA A 116 -5.54 -8.45 4.72
C ALA A 116 -5.51 -9.97 4.96
N VAL A 117 -5.15 -10.37 6.17
CA VAL A 117 -4.94 -11.76 6.58
C VAL A 117 -5.54 -11.96 7.96
N ASP A 118 -6.35 -13.02 8.09
CA ASP A 118 -6.80 -13.51 9.39
C ASP A 118 -5.86 -14.61 9.94
N ASP A 119 -6.02 -14.99 11.21
CA ASP A 119 -5.23 -16.06 11.84
C ASP A 119 -5.26 -17.41 11.10
N GLY A 120 -6.32 -17.70 10.34
CA GLY A 120 -6.47 -18.95 9.58
C GLY A 120 -5.71 -18.94 8.25
N GLU A 121 -5.59 -17.77 7.63
CA GLU A 121 -4.82 -17.54 6.41
C GLU A 121 -3.33 -17.26 6.71
N CYS A 122 -3.01 -16.88 7.95
CA CYS A 122 -1.65 -16.64 8.38
C CYS A 122 -0.88 -17.96 8.55
N GLY A 123 -0.14 -18.35 7.50
CA GLY A 123 0.80 -19.48 7.56
C GLY A 123 2.08 -19.20 8.37
N LEU A 124 2.23 -17.96 8.85
CA LEU A 124 3.32 -17.55 9.74
C LEU A 124 2.81 -17.70 11.17
N THR A 125 3.65 -18.24 12.05
CA THR A 125 3.37 -18.18 13.50
C THR A 125 3.64 -16.76 13.98
N CYS A 126 2.76 -15.83 13.63
CA CYS A 126 2.73 -14.49 14.16
C CYS A 126 2.27 -14.58 15.62
N ARG A 127 3.20 -14.40 16.56
CA ARG A 127 2.97 -14.34 18.00
C ARG A 127 3.59 -13.06 18.55
#